data_AF-A0A843I7Y6-F1
#
_entry.id   AF-A0A843I7Y6-F1
#
_cell.length_a   1.000
_cell.length_b   1.000
_cell.length_c   1.000
_cell.angle_alpha   90.00
_cell.angle_beta   90.00
_cell.angle_gamma   90.00
#
_symmetry.space_group_name_H-M   'P 1'
#
loop_
_entity.id
_entity.type
_entity.pdbx_description
1 polymer ?
#
loop_
_entity_poly.entity_id
_entity_poly.type
_entity_poly.pdbx_seq_one_letter_code
_entity_poly.pdbx_strand_id
1 'polypeptide(L)'
;ALVKKFLAGGRVLDVGFGFGAAASFLLSLGASIVSIDPDRQALELGLEELRGYGERLSLVEARAEELPFRDRAFDASVSVMAAHHFSDVAKALREMARTARRIALLIDYDGSGPAPHSPDFLRRRAEAALAEGERLGFRAGRGRGLYYLVLEL
;
A
#
# COMPACT_ATOMS: atom_id res chain seq x y z
N ALA A 1 -15.01 -4.24 -7.40
CA ALA A 1 -15.36 -3.40 -8.57
C ALA A 1 -14.48 -2.16 -8.66
N LEU A 2 -14.42 -1.31 -7.61
CA LEU A 2 -13.64 -0.07 -7.62
C LEU A 2 -12.11 -0.30 -7.70
N VAL A 3 -11.54 -1.07 -6.77
CA VAL A 3 -10.09 -1.40 -6.72
C VAL A 3 -9.59 -2.00 -8.04
N LYS A 4 -10.35 -2.95 -8.61
CA LYS A 4 -10.00 -3.57 -9.90
C LYS A 4 -9.98 -2.56 -11.05
N LYS A 5 -10.91 -1.59 -11.07
CA LYS A 5 -10.94 -0.51 -12.06
C LYS A 5 -9.81 0.50 -11.85
N PHE A 6 -9.41 0.70 -10.59
CA PHE A 6 -8.39 1.67 -10.19
C PHE A 6 -6.96 1.19 -10.48
N LEU A 7 -6.73 -0.13 -10.46
CA LEU A 7 -5.40 -0.75 -10.49
C LEU A 7 -5.13 -1.59 -11.75
N ALA A 8 -6.12 -1.87 -12.59
CA ALA A 8 -5.93 -2.66 -13.81
C ALA A 8 -5.15 -1.88 -14.88
N GLY A 9 -4.11 -2.52 -15.44
CA GLY A 9 -3.39 -2.06 -16.63
C GLY A 9 -2.49 -0.83 -16.45
N GLY A 10 -2.37 -0.30 -15.23
CA GLY A 10 -1.51 0.84 -14.90
C GLY A 10 -0.20 0.46 -14.22
N ARG A 11 0.68 1.46 -14.04
CA ARG A 11 1.89 1.34 -13.23
C ARG A 11 1.56 1.68 -11.77
N VAL A 12 1.66 0.69 -10.88
CA VAL A 12 1.25 0.79 -9.49
C VAL A 12 2.47 0.78 -8.56
N LEU A 13 2.47 1.67 -7.58
CA LEU A 13 3.39 1.62 -6.45
C LEU A 13 2.72 0.85 -5.30
N ASP A 14 3.35 -0.21 -4.83
CA ASP A 14 2.92 -0.99 -3.67
C ASP A 14 3.86 -0.70 -2.49
N VAL A 15 3.31 -0.19 -1.38
CA VAL A 15 4.06 0.32 -0.23
C VAL A 15 3.90 -0.63 0.95
N GLY A 16 4.98 -1.33 1.29
CA GLY A 16 4.99 -2.43 2.25
C GLY A 16 4.78 -3.76 1.54
N PHE A 17 5.76 -4.18 0.75
CA PHE A 17 5.76 -5.44 0.01
C PHE A 17 5.53 -6.65 0.94
N GLY A 18 6.14 -6.63 2.12
CA GLY A 18 6.27 -7.79 3.00
C GLY A 18 6.80 -8.98 2.21
N PHE A 19 5.98 -10.04 2.10
CA PHE A 19 6.29 -11.25 1.33
C PHE A 19 5.54 -11.32 -0.01
N GLY A 20 5.01 -10.20 -0.51
CA GLY A 20 4.45 -10.09 -1.86
C GLY A 20 2.99 -10.54 -2.02
N ALA A 21 2.23 -10.72 -0.94
CA ALA A 21 0.81 -11.12 -1.02
C ALA A 21 -0.04 -10.10 -1.81
N ALA A 22 0.12 -8.80 -1.52
CA ALA A 22 -0.56 -7.73 -2.24
C ALA A 22 -0.05 -7.61 -3.68
N ALA A 23 1.28 -7.61 -3.87
CA ALA A 23 1.92 -7.59 -5.18
C ALA A 23 1.41 -8.72 -6.08
N SER A 24 1.34 -9.96 -5.59
CA SER A 24 0.83 -11.12 -6.34
C SER A 24 -0.62 -10.90 -6.82
N PHE A 25 -1.49 -10.41 -5.92
CA PHE A 25 -2.88 -10.10 -6.30
C PHE A 25 -2.93 -9.03 -7.40
N LEU A 26 -2.18 -7.94 -7.26
CA LEU A 26 -2.13 -6.86 -8.23
C LEU A 26 -1.55 -7.32 -9.59
N LEU A 27 -0.52 -8.16 -9.58
CA LEU A 27 0.06 -8.76 -10.80
C LEU A 27 -0.94 -9.68 -11.51
N SER A 28 -1.75 -10.42 -10.75
CA SER A 28 -2.85 -11.24 -11.30
C SER A 28 -3.95 -10.41 -11.97
N LEU A 29 -4.07 -9.12 -11.62
CA LEU A 29 -4.98 -8.17 -12.28
C LEU A 29 -4.37 -7.54 -13.54
N GLY A 30 -3.12 -7.87 -13.89
CA GLY A 30 -2.41 -7.33 -15.05
C GLY A 30 -1.69 -6.01 -14.81
N ALA A 31 -1.50 -5.58 -13.55
CA ALA A 31 -0.71 -4.40 -13.24
C ALA A 31 0.79 -4.62 -13.51
N SER A 32 1.52 -3.51 -13.71
CA SER A 32 2.98 -3.47 -13.59
C SER A 32 3.32 -2.75 -12.28
N ILE A 33 4.16 -3.35 -11.45
CA ILE A 33 4.29 -2.97 -10.05
C ILE A 33 5.74 -2.63 -9.71
N VAL A 34 5.90 -1.54 -8.96
CA VAL A 34 7.08 -1.33 -8.13
C VAL A 34 6.65 -1.47 -6.68
N SER A 35 7.18 -2.46 -5.97
CA SER A 35 6.90 -2.66 -4.55
C SER A 35 8.08 -2.16 -3.72
N ILE A 36 7.81 -1.53 -2.58
CA ILE A 36 8.83 -1.10 -1.63
C ILE A 36 8.65 -1.74 -0.27
N ASP A 37 9.75 -2.01 0.41
CA ASP A 37 9.77 -2.45 1.80
C ASP A 37 11.14 -2.11 2.43
N PRO A 38 11.22 -1.71 3.71
CA PRO A 38 12.49 -1.55 4.38
C PRO A 38 13.17 -2.89 4.73
N ASP A 39 12.44 -4.01 4.76
CA ASP A 39 13.00 -5.32 5.05
C ASP A 39 13.51 -5.99 3.77
N ARG A 40 14.82 -5.88 3.54
CA ARG A 40 15.50 -6.52 2.42
C ARG A 40 15.29 -8.04 2.37
N GLN A 41 15.24 -8.72 3.51
CA GLN A 41 15.05 -10.17 3.53
C GLN A 41 13.66 -10.55 3.03
N ALA A 42 12.64 -9.77 3.41
CA ALA A 42 11.28 -9.96 2.93
C ALA A 42 11.17 -9.75 1.40
N LEU A 43 11.88 -8.73 0.86
CA LEU A 43 11.99 -8.51 -0.59
C LEU A 43 12.61 -9.72 -1.31
N GLU A 44 13.73 -10.25 -0.80
CA GLU A 44 14.45 -11.37 -1.41
C GLU A 44 13.58 -12.64 -1.45
N LEU A 45 12.92 -12.98 -0.34
CA LEU A 45 12.01 -14.13 -0.25
C LEU A 45 10.77 -13.99 -1.13
N GLY A 46 10.11 -12.82 -1.12
CA GLY A 46 8.94 -12.60 -1.97
C GLY A 46 9.30 -12.56 -3.46
N LEU A 47 10.50 -12.10 -3.82
CA LEU A 47 10.97 -12.16 -5.21
C LEU A 47 11.06 -13.60 -5.71
N GLU A 48 11.54 -14.53 -4.89
CA GLU A 48 11.62 -15.97 -5.23
C GLU A 48 10.26 -16.56 -5.60
N GLU A 49 9.24 -16.26 -4.82
CA GLU A 49 7.87 -16.73 -5.07
C GLU A 49 7.24 -16.07 -6.32
N LEU A 50 7.62 -14.83 -6.62
CA LEU A 50 7.01 -14.02 -7.68
C LEU A 50 7.83 -13.94 -8.98
N ARG A 51 8.93 -14.70 -9.11
CA ARG A 51 9.81 -14.66 -10.30
C ARG A 51 9.08 -14.87 -11.62
N GLY A 52 7.99 -15.64 -11.62
CA GLY A 52 7.17 -15.91 -12.81
C GLY A 52 6.51 -14.68 -13.43
N TYR A 53 6.45 -13.55 -12.72
CA TYR A 53 5.89 -12.29 -13.24
C TYR A 53 6.87 -11.45 -14.06
N GLY A 54 8.17 -11.77 -14.02
CA GLY A 54 9.21 -11.14 -14.84
C GLY A 54 9.27 -9.62 -14.67
N GLU A 55 9.37 -8.91 -15.81
CA GLU A 55 9.53 -7.44 -15.86
C GLU A 55 8.35 -6.65 -15.27
N ARG A 56 7.22 -7.31 -14.96
CA ARG A 56 6.06 -6.65 -14.33
C ARG A 56 6.24 -6.39 -12.85
N LEU A 57 7.28 -6.90 -12.21
CA LEU A 57 7.59 -6.65 -10.80
C LEU A 57 8.99 -6.07 -10.66
N SER A 58 9.10 -4.95 -9.94
CA SER A 58 10.37 -4.41 -9.44
C SER A 58 10.27 -4.21 -7.93
N LEU A 59 11.33 -4.56 -7.21
CA LEU A 59 11.42 -4.37 -5.76
C LEU A 59 12.45 -3.29 -5.44
N VAL A 60 12.14 -2.44 -4.46
CA VAL A 60 13.05 -1.37 -4.00
C VAL A 60 13.07 -1.37 -2.48
N GLU A 61 14.26 -1.44 -1.89
CA GLU A 61 14.44 -1.24 -0.46
C GLU A 61 14.24 0.25 -0.13
N ALA A 62 13.14 0.59 0.54
CA ALA A 62 12.82 1.96 0.92
C ALA A 62 11.80 2.01 2.07
N ARG A 63 11.72 3.15 2.76
CA ARG A 63 10.67 3.41 3.75
C ARG A 63 9.51 4.15 3.09
N ALA A 64 8.29 3.92 3.57
CA ALA A 64 7.10 4.59 3.06
C ALA A 64 7.17 6.12 3.21
N GLU A 65 7.89 6.59 4.23
CA GLU A 65 8.06 8.00 4.57
C GLU A 65 9.11 8.73 3.72
N GLU A 66 9.83 8.04 2.85
CA GLU A 66 10.86 8.62 1.98
C GLU A 66 10.99 7.79 0.70
N LEU A 67 10.10 8.04 -0.25
CA LEU A 67 9.99 7.25 -1.47
C LEU A 67 11.00 7.77 -2.52
N PRO A 68 11.90 6.91 -3.05
CA PRO A 68 12.95 7.29 -3.99
C PRO A 68 12.44 7.46 -5.43
N PHE A 69 11.24 8.03 -5.58
CA PHE A 69 10.58 8.21 -6.86
C PHE A 69 10.25 9.68 -7.10
N ARG A 70 10.30 10.07 -8.37
CA ARG A 70 9.84 11.40 -8.80
C ARG A 70 8.33 11.55 -8.62
N ASP A 71 7.88 12.79 -8.61
CA ASP A 71 6.46 13.12 -8.53
C ASP A 71 5.69 12.50 -9.71
N ARG A 72 4.49 11.98 -9.41
CA ARG A 72 3.56 11.39 -10.39
C ARG A 72 4.21 10.32 -11.30
N ALA A 73 5.17 9.56 -10.78
CA ALA A 73 5.81 8.44 -11.46
C ALA A 73 4.87 7.24 -11.68
N PHE A 74 3.81 7.15 -10.89
CA PHE A 74 2.85 6.05 -10.88
C PHE A 74 1.43 6.53 -11.18
N ASP A 75 0.62 5.64 -11.74
CA ASP A 75 -0.81 5.88 -11.95
C ASP A 75 -1.58 5.77 -10.64
N ALA A 76 -1.18 4.82 -9.78
CA ALA A 76 -1.75 4.60 -8.46
C ALA A 76 -0.68 4.19 -7.44
N SER A 77 -0.88 4.56 -6.17
CA SER A 77 -0.15 3.99 -5.03
C SER A 77 -1.10 3.26 -4.07
N VAL A 78 -0.62 2.15 -3.50
CA VAL A 78 -1.33 1.24 -2.61
C VAL A 78 -0.44 0.81 -1.42
N SER A 79 -1.01 0.43 -0.27
CA SER A 79 -0.29 0.01 0.95
C SER A 79 -1.04 -1.05 1.79
N VAL A 80 -1.12 -2.31 1.34
CA VAL A 80 -2.05 -3.29 1.93
C VAL A 80 -1.48 -3.90 3.20
N MET A 81 -2.18 -3.79 4.34
CA MET A 81 -1.81 -4.43 5.61
C MET A 81 -0.41 -4.05 6.13
N ALA A 82 0.10 -2.87 5.76
CA ALA A 82 1.44 -2.41 6.13
C ALA A 82 1.46 -1.11 6.95
N ALA A 83 0.41 -0.28 6.86
CA ALA A 83 0.45 1.08 7.40
C ALA A 83 0.54 1.14 8.94
N HIS A 84 0.13 0.11 9.68
CA HIS A 84 0.37 0.01 11.11
C HIS A 84 1.86 -0.06 11.48
N HIS A 85 2.75 -0.44 10.56
CA HIS A 85 4.21 -0.45 10.75
C HIS A 85 4.88 0.89 10.44
N PHE A 86 4.20 1.84 9.79
CA PHE A 86 4.83 3.12 9.43
C PHE A 86 5.16 3.94 10.68
N SER A 87 6.36 4.49 10.74
CA SER A 87 6.75 5.38 11.83
C SER A 87 5.95 6.68 11.81
N ASP A 88 5.69 7.22 10.61
CA ASP A 88 4.88 8.42 10.39
C ASP A 88 3.91 8.19 9.21
N VAL A 89 2.66 7.83 9.53
CA VAL A 89 1.63 7.57 8.52
C VAL A 89 1.27 8.83 7.73
N ALA A 90 1.38 10.02 8.34
CA ALA A 90 1.10 11.28 7.66
C ALA A 90 2.13 11.55 6.56
N LYS A 91 3.40 11.39 6.89
CA LYS A 91 4.50 11.54 5.93
C LYS A 91 4.40 10.48 4.83
N ALA A 92 4.13 9.22 5.18
CA ALA A 92 3.92 8.16 4.21
C ALA A 92 2.77 8.47 3.23
N LEU A 93 1.61 8.92 3.73
CA LEU A 93 0.48 9.31 2.89
C LEU A 93 0.83 10.46 1.94
N ARG A 94 1.59 11.46 2.40
CA ARG A 94 2.06 12.56 1.54
C ARG A 94 3.02 12.09 0.46
N GLU A 95 3.95 11.19 0.78
CA GLU A 95 4.88 10.60 -0.20
C GLU A 95 4.14 9.74 -1.24
N MET A 96 3.19 8.92 -0.79
CA MET A 96 2.30 8.16 -1.67
C MET A 96 1.51 9.08 -2.60
N ALA A 97 1.05 10.23 -2.09
CA ALA A 97 0.34 11.23 -2.87
C ALA A 97 1.21 11.99 -3.86
N ARG A 98 2.45 12.28 -3.46
CA ARG A 98 3.43 12.95 -4.32
C ARG A 98 3.79 12.08 -5.52
N THR A 99 4.02 10.78 -5.28
CA THR A 99 4.56 9.85 -6.28
C THR A 99 3.50 9.28 -7.22
N ALA A 100 2.22 9.29 -6.86
CA ALA A 100 1.13 8.75 -7.69
C ALA A 100 0.08 9.80 -8.08
N ARG A 101 -0.54 9.62 -9.25
CA ARG A 101 -1.63 10.49 -9.72
C ARG A 101 -2.96 10.22 -9.00
N ARG A 102 -3.13 9.00 -8.52
CA ARG A 102 -4.29 8.55 -7.78
C ARG A 102 -3.80 7.75 -6.59
N ILE A 103 -4.54 7.75 -5.51
CA ILE A 103 -4.14 6.98 -4.33
C ILE A 103 -5.31 6.13 -3.92
N ALA A 104 -5.05 4.85 -3.84
CA ALA A 104 -5.94 3.94 -3.17
C ALA A 104 -5.07 3.26 -2.12
N LEU A 105 -5.06 3.73 -0.88
CA LEU A 105 -5.11 2.81 0.24
C LEU A 105 -5.09 3.42 1.64
N LEU A 106 -5.84 2.78 2.51
CA LEU A 106 -5.29 2.00 3.64
C LEU A 106 -6.05 0.67 3.66
N ILE A 107 -5.46 -0.42 4.12
CA ILE A 107 -6.18 -1.64 4.50
C ILE A 107 -5.50 -2.10 5.77
N ASP A 108 -6.22 -2.02 6.88
CA ASP A 108 -5.78 -2.58 8.14
C ASP A 108 -6.92 -3.32 8.82
N TYR A 109 -6.54 -4.25 9.68
CA TYR A 109 -7.44 -5.22 10.29
C TYR A 109 -8.24 -4.56 11.43
N ASP A 110 -9.55 -4.83 11.56
CA ASP A 110 -10.38 -4.27 12.66
C ASP A 110 -10.28 -5.02 14.01
N GLY A 111 -9.70 -6.21 13.98
CA GLY A 111 -9.14 -6.97 15.10
C GLY A 111 -9.27 -8.49 14.98
N SER A 112 -10.22 -8.99 14.20
CA SER A 112 -10.51 -10.41 13.94
C SER A 112 -9.50 -11.26 13.13
N GLY A 113 -8.23 -10.85 12.98
CA GLY A 113 -7.25 -11.45 12.05
C GLY A 113 -6.09 -12.13 12.76
N PRO A 114 -5.31 -13.01 12.09
CA PRO A 114 -4.18 -13.70 12.72
C PRO A 114 -2.94 -12.80 12.92
N ALA A 115 -3.08 -11.48 12.79
CA ALA A 115 -1.96 -10.56 12.93
C ALA A 115 -1.39 -10.63 14.35
N PRO A 116 -0.06 -10.55 14.53
CA PRO A 116 0.59 -10.65 15.84
C PRO A 116 0.32 -9.42 16.74
N HIS A 117 -0.43 -8.43 16.25
CA HIS A 117 -0.76 -7.20 16.94
C HIS A 117 -2.14 -7.26 17.61
N SER A 118 -2.30 -6.56 18.73
CA SER A 118 -3.60 -6.51 19.39
C SER A 118 -4.64 -5.76 18.54
N PRO A 119 -5.92 -6.16 18.60
CA PRO A 119 -7.02 -5.45 17.94
C PRO A 119 -7.03 -3.94 18.19
N ASP A 120 -6.81 -3.53 19.44
CA ASP A 120 -6.83 -2.11 19.82
C ASP A 120 -5.66 -1.34 19.22
N PHE A 121 -4.49 -1.96 19.08
CA PHE A 121 -3.35 -1.33 18.41
C PHE A 121 -3.67 -1.05 16.95
N LEU A 122 -4.14 -2.07 16.23
CA LEU A 122 -4.48 -1.96 14.81
C LEU A 122 -5.58 -0.93 14.56
N ARG A 123 -6.62 -0.93 15.41
CA ARG A 123 -7.69 0.07 15.36
C ARG A 123 -7.16 1.49 15.52
N ARG A 124 -6.37 1.77 16.55
CA ARG A 124 -5.81 3.12 16.78
C ARG A 124 -4.95 3.59 15.61
N ARG A 125 -4.16 2.69 15.04
CA ARG A 125 -3.32 2.97 13.86
C ARG A 125 -4.17 3.30 12.63
N ALA A 126 -5.21 2.50 12.39
CA ALA A 126 -6.15 2.74 11.30
C ALA A 126 -6.89 4.08 11.47
N GLU A 127 -7.45 4.36 12.64
CA GLU A 127 -8.17 5.61 12.93
C GLU A 127 -7.27 6.84 12.76
N ALA A 128 -6.03 6.80 13.23
CA ALA A 128 -5.06 7.89 13.04
C ALA A 128 -4.77 8.13 11.55
N ALA A 129 -4.60 7.05 10.78
CA ALA A 129 -4.36 7.15 9.34
C ALA A 129 -5.58 7.70 8.58
N LEU A 130 -6.80 7.31 8.96
CA LEU A 130 -8.03 7.87 8.38
C LEU A 130 -8.15 9.36 8.65
N ALA A 131 -7.97 9.77 9.90
CA ALA A 131 -8.06 11.18 10.29
C ALA A 131 -7.06 12.05 9.54
N GLU A 132 -5.82 11.57 9.37
CA GLU A 132 -4.82 12.30 8.58
C GLU A 132 -5.14 12.28 7.09
N GLY A 133 -5.61 11.15 6.55
CA GLY A 133 -6.10 11.07 5.18
C GLY A 133 -7.18 12.10 4.89
N GLU A 134 -8.19 12.22 5.76
CA GLU A 134 -9.25 13.22 5.64
C GLU A 134 -8.70 14.65 5.67
N ARG A 135 -7.73 14.94 6.56
CA ARG A 135 -7.06 16.26 6.60
C ARG A 135 -6.30 16.58 5.31
N LEU A 136 -5.78 15.56 4.63
CA LEU A 136 -5.10 15.69 3.35
C LEU A 136 -6.08 15.67 2.14
N GLY A 137 -7.39 15.64 2.39
CA GLY A 137 -8.43 15.69 1.35
C GLY A 137 -8.85 14.34 0.77
N PHE A 138 -8.44 13.23 1.40
CA PHE A 138 -8.84 11.89 0.98
C PHE A 138 -10.23 11.57 1.52
N ARG A 139 -10.98 10.74 0.79
CA ARG A 139 -12.22 10.16 1.31
C ARG A 139 -11.91 8.92 2.12
N ALA A 140 -12.29 8.92 3.40
CA ALA A 140 -12.23 7.76 4.26
C ALA A 140 -13.49 6.90 4.18
N GLY A 141 -13.35 5.61 4.45
CA GLY A 141 -14.47 4.68 4.56
C GLY A 141 -14.11 3.39 5.31
N ARG A 142 -15.15 2.60 5.60
CA ARG A 142 -15.03 1.28 6.22
C ARG A 142 -15.91 0.27 5.49
N GLY A 143 -15.45 -0.97 5.35
CA GLY A 143 -16.24 -2.05 4.73
C GLY A 143 -15.65 -3.43 4.96
N ARG A 144 -16.51 -4.44 5.21
CA ARG A 144 -16.13 -5.85 5.42
C ARG A 144 -14.92 -6.06 6.37
N GLY A 145 -14.89 -5.33 7.48
CA GLY A 145 -13.81 -5.44 8.48
C GLY A 145 -12.51 -4.68 8.13
N LEU A 146 -12.52 -3.88 7.07
CA LEU A 146 -11.36 -3.10 6.61
C LEU A 146 -11.67 -1.60 6.65
N TYR A 147 -10.67 -0.82 7.02
CA TYR A 147 -10.64 0.64 6.84
C TYR A 147 -9.95 0.99 5.53
N TYR A 148 -10.40 2.02 4.82
CA TYR A 148 -9.79 2.46 3.57
C TYR A 148 -9.83 3.97 3.33
N LEU A 149 -8.82 4.46 2.59
CA LEU A 149 -8.73 5.81 2.04
C LEU A 149 -8.72 5.76 0.50
N VAL A 150 -9.46 6.67 -0.12
CA VAL A 150 -9.49 6.87 -1.57
C VAL A 150 -9.32 8.35 -1.91
N LEU A 151 -8.31 8.66 -2.73
CA LEU A 151 -8.19 9.95 -3.39
C LEU A 151 -8.35 9.77 -4.90
N GLU A 152 -9.48 10.24 -5.41
CA GLU A 152 -9.71 10.43 -6.84
C GLU A 152 -9.42 11.90 -7.15
N LEU A 153 -8.27 12.16 -7.78
CA LEU A 153 -7.95 13.46 -8.39
C LEU A 153 -8.53 13.56 -9.80
#